data_AF-A0A9X4SLF6-F1
#
_entry.id   AF-A0A9X4SLF6-F1
#
_cell.length_a   1.000
_cell.length_b   1.000
_cell.length_c   1.000
_cell.angle_alpha   90.00
_cell.angle_beta   90.00
_cell.angle_gamma   90.00
#
_symmetry.space_group_name_H-M   'P 1'
#
loop_
_entity.id
_entity.type
_entity.pdbx_description
1 polymer ?
#
loop_
_entity_poly.entity_id
_entity_poly.type
_entity_poly.pdbx_seq_one_letter_code
_entity_poly.pdbx_strand_id
1 'polypeptide(L)'
;MRIPSQFKKFTDIFKKLANDINSHQFNSIEIIDEIKKELKKELPTVYKEWKNSGFDINFKFKLQNAAKKITETTLLHLAILEQSIPCTSIISHLLNTGANPNLQDSDNKTPLYMAAVTARR
;
A
#
# COMPACT_ATOMS: atom_id res chain seq x y z
N MET A 1 -10.13 16.07 17.79
CA MET A 1 -9.92 14.86 16.98
C MET A 1 -8.91 15.19 15.89
N ARG A 2 -7.73 14.56 15.85
CA ARG A 2 -6.69 14.86 14.85
C ARG A 2 -7.02 14.11 13.56
N ILE A 3 -7.24 14.82 12.46
CA ILE A 3 -7.56 14.21 11.15
C ILE A 3 -6.38 13.32 10.74
N PRO A 4 -6.59 12.02 10.44
CA PRO A 4 -5.51 11.15 9.98
C PRO A 4 -4.93 11.65 8.65
N SER A 5 -3.60 11.66 8.55
CA SER A 5 -2.89 12.02 7.31
C SER A 5 -3.19 11.05 6.17
N GLN A 6 -3.00 11.45 4.91
CA GLN A 6 -3.20 10.58 3.75
C GLN A 6 -2.40 9.28 3.87
N PHE A 7 -1.13 9.39 4.26
CA PHE A 7 -0.25 8.24 4.48
C PHE A 7 -0.85 7.26 5.50
N LYS A 8 -1.30 7.79 6.65
CA LYS A 8 -1.92 6.99 7.71
C LYS A 8 -3.20 6.28 7.24
N LYS A 9 -4.09 6.99 6.57
CA LYS A 9 -5.31 6.39 5.99
C LYS A 9 -4.99 5.25 5.03
N PHE A 10 -4.01 5.44 4.15
CA PHE A 10 -3.61 4.41 3.20
C PHE A 10 -3.05 3.17 3.92
N THR A 11 -2.16 3.35 4.90
CA THR A 11 -1.65 2.21 5.68
C THR A 11 -2.76 1.49 6.45
N ASP A 12 -3.77 2.22 6.94
CA ASP A 12 -4.91 1.62 7.65
C ASP A 12 -5.80 0.78 6.73
N ILE A 13 -5.88 1.11 5.43
CA ILE A 13 -6.53 0.26 4.41
C ILE A 13 -5.80 -1.08 4.31
N PHE A 14 -4.46 -1.08 4.18
CA PHE A 14 -3.67 -2.31 4.11
C PHE A 14 -3.81 -3.17 5.38
N LYS A 15 -3.81 -2.55 6.56
CA LYS A 15 -4.08 -3.23 7.84
C LYS A 15 -5.42 -3.95 7.84
N LYS A 16 -6.48 -3.24 7.42
CA LYS A 16 -7.83 -3.80 7.35
C LYS A 16 -7.87 -5.00 6.41
N LEU A 17 -7.35 -4.84 5.19
CA LEU A 17 -7.28 -5.92 4.19
C LEU A 17 -6.53 -7.15 4.69
N ALA A 18 -5.39 -6.95 5.35
CA ALA A 18 -4.60 -8.05 5.88
C ALA A 18 -5.35 -8.84 6.96
N ASN A 19 -6.11 -8.16 7.83
CA ASN A 19 -6.99 -8.82 8.81
C ASN A 19 -8.11 -9.61 8.13
N ASP A 20 -8.78 -9.01 7.14
CA ASP A 20 -9.92 -9.62 6.44
C ASP A 20 -9.50 -10.88 5.65
N ILE A 21 -8.26 -10.89 5.12
CA ILE A 21 -7.67 -12.05 4.45
C ILE A 21 -7.33 -13.16 5.46
N ASN A 22 -6.72 -12.79 6.59
CA ASN A 22 -6.28 -13.77 7.60
C ASN A 22 -7.45 -14.39 8.38
N SER A 23 -8.60 -13.72 8.46
CA SER A 23 -9.82 -14.23 9.11
C SER A 23 -10.63 -15.20 8.24
N HIS A 24 -10.10 -15.63 7.08
CA HIS A 24 -10.79 -16.46 6.06
C HIS A 24 -12.10 -15.84 5.55
N GLN A 25 -12.33 -14.54 5.77
CA GLN A 25 -13.57 -13.87 5.38
C GLN A 25 -13.58 -13.51 3.89
N PHE A 26 -12.43 -13.58 3.22
CA PHE A 26 -12.27 -13.23 1.81
C PHE A 26 -11.55 -14.33 1.02
N ASN A 27 -12.09 -14.67 -0.14
CA ASN A 27 -11.34 -15.35 -1.19
C ASN A 27 -10.36 -14.37 -1.84
N SER A 28 -9.17 -14.86 -2.17
CA SER A 28 -7.99 -14.13 -2.67
C SER A 28 -8.15 -13.42 -4.03
N ILE A 29 -9.37 -13.26 -4.54
CA ILE A 29 -9.60 -13.14 -5.98
C ILE A 29 -9.43 -11.72 -6.51
N GLU A 30 -9.61 -10.64 -5.73
CA GLU A 30 -9.39 -9.27 -6.26
C GLU A 30 -8.86 -8.26 -5.21
N ILE A 31 -7.70 -8.54 -4.60
CA ILE A 31 -7.05 -7.62 -3.62
C ILE A 31 -6.94 -6.19 -4.18
N ILE A 32 -6.61 -6.06 -5.46
CA ILE A 32 -6.50 -4.76 -6.14
C ILE A 32 -7.84 -4.03 -6.19
N ASP A 33 -8.95 -4.71 -6.44
CA ASP A 33 -10.26 -4.06 -6.54
C ASP A 33 -10.78 -3.61 -5.18
N GLU A 34 -10.45 -4.35 -4.11
CA GLU A 34 -10.75 -3.87 -2.75
C GLU A 34 -9.88 -2.65 -2.37
N ILE A 35 -8.59 -2.63 -2.73
CA ILE A 35 -7.75 -1.42 -2.56
C ILE A 35 -8.37 -0.23 -3.31
N LYS A 36 -8.80 -0.43 -4.57
CA LYS A 36 -9.48 0.62 -5.36
C LYS A 36 -10.73 1.12 -4.65
N LYS A 37 -11.58 0.21 -4.15
CA LYS A 37 -12.83 0.53 -3.44
C LYS A 37 -12.57 1.35 -2.16
N GLU A 38 -11.65 0.91 -1.33
CA GLU A 38 -11.30 1.59 -0.08
C GLU A 38 -10.62 2.95 -0.35
N LEU A 39 -9.73 3.04 -1.34
CA LEU A 39 -9.15 4.32 -1.74
C LEU A 39 -10.19 5.29 -2.26
N LYS A 40 -11.14 4.84 -3.07
CA LYS A 40 -12.23 5.69 -3.57
C LYS A 40 -13.05 6.29 -2.43
N LYS A 41 -13.23 5.56 -1.33
CA LYS A 41 -13.96 5.99 -0.14
C LYS A 41 -13.13 6.92 0.76
N GLU A 42 -11.92 6.52 1.11
CA GLU A 42 -11.12 7.19 2.15
C GLU A 42 -10.19 8.29 1.60
N LEU A 43 -9.75 8.15 0.35
CA LEU A 43 -8.76 8.98 -0.34
C LEU A 43 -9.15 9.23 -1.82
N PRO A 44 -10.29 9.89 -2.11
CA PRO A 44 -10.82 10.01 -3.46
C PRO A 44 -9.89 10.74 -4.44
N THR A 45 -9.07 11.67 -3.96
CA THR A 45 -8.05 12.36 -4.79
C THR A 45 -6.96 11.39 -5.24
N VAL A 46 -6.42 10.60 -4.30
CA VAL A 46 -5.39 9.58 -4.57
C VAL A 46 -5.94 8.50 -5.51
N TYR A 47 -7.19 8.07 -5.30
CA TYR A 47 -7.87 7.15 -6.21
C TYR A 47 -7.96 7.70 -7.64
N LYS A 48 -8.33 8.98 -7.80
CA LYS A 48 -8.46 9.61 -9.12
C LYS A 48 -7.11 9.70 -9.83
N GLU A 49 -6.04 10.04 -9.11
CA GLU A 49 -4.68 10.07 -9.65
C GLU A 49 -4.25 8.69 -10.14
N TRP A 50 -4.46 7.65 -9.32
CA TRP A 50 -4.13 6.29 -9.71
C TRP A 50 -4.99 5.80 -10.88
N LYS A 51 -6.29 6.11 -10.89
CA LYS A 51 -7.18 5.82 -12.03
C LYS A 51 -6.69 6.49 -13.32
N ASN A 52 -6.24 7.74 -13.26
CA ASN A 52 -5.71 8.46 -14.41
C ASN A 52 -4.41 7.86 -14.96
N SER A 53 -3.64 7.14 -14.13
CA SER A 53 -2.50 6.35 -14.58
C SER A 53 -2.87 5.04 -15.29
N GLY A 54 -4.16 4.70 -15.38
CA GLY A 54 -4.63 3.39 -15.84
C GLY A 54 -4.51 2.31 -14.77
N PHE A 55 -4.49 2.69 -13.49
CA PHE A 55 -4.20 1.81 -12.35
C PHE A 55 -2.85 1.08 -12.49
N ASP A 56 -1.82 1.80 -12.92
CA ASP A 56 -0.46 1.24 -12.99
C ASP A 56 -0.07 0.68 -11.62
N ILE A 57 0.26 -0.61 -11.57
CA ILE A 57 0.66 -1.32 -10.34
C ILE A 57 1.95 -0.72 -9.74
N ASN A 58 2.75 -0.07 -10.59
CA ASN A 58 4.00 0.58 -10.27
C ASN A 58 3.86 2.07 -9.98
N PHE A 59 2.62 2.58 -9.91
CA PHE A 59 2.35 3.99 -9.65
C PHE A 59 3.00 4.46 -8.34
N LYS A 60 3.72 5.59 -8.42
CA LYS A 60 4.33 6.25 -7.27
C LYS A 60 3.33 7.24 -6.65
N PHE A 61 2.64 6.79 -5.60
CA PHE A 61 1.73 7.60 -4.82
C PHE A 61 2.49 8.70 -4.07
N LYS A 62 2.02 9.94 -4.18
CA LYS A 62 2.50 11.08 -3.41
C LYS A 62 1.60 11.28 -2.20
N LEU A 63 2.02 10.78 -1.05
CA LEU A 63 1.21 10.79 0.17
C LEU A 63 1.76 11.77 1.19
N GLN A 64 0.88 12.60 1.75
CA GLN A 64 1.24 13.50 2.83
C GLN A 64 1.14 12.80 4.20
N ASN A 65 2.18 12.91 5.03
CA ASN A 65 2.19 12.40 6.40
C ASN A 65 1.71 13.45 7.43
N ALA A 66 1.69 13.08 8.72
CA ALA A 66 1.24 13.96 9.81
C ALA A 66 2.11 15.23 10.00
N ALA A 67 3.35 15.22 9.52
CA ALA A 67 4.27 16.35 9.53
C ALA A 67 4.20 17.20 8.24
N LYS A 68 3.20 16.95 7.38
CA LYS A 68 3.05 17.59 6.06
C LYS A 68 4.18 17.29 5.06
N LYS A 69 5.07 16.34 5.35
CA LYS A 69 6.05 15.83 4.37
C LYS A 69 5.31 14.96 3.35
N ILE A 70 5.61 15.18 2.07
CA ILE A 70 5.14 14.32 0.97
C ILE A 70 6.17 13.22 0.77
N THR A 71 5.71 11.98 0.68
CA THR A 71 6.53 10.79 0.38
C THR A 71 6.02 10.12 -0.88
N GLU A 72 6.93 9.76 -1.78
CA GLU A 72 6.62 8.90 -2.92
C GLU A 72 6.74 7.45 -2.49
N THR A 73 5.71 6.64 -2.76
CA THR A 73 5.68 5.23 -2.37
C THR A 73 4.88 4.40 -3.38
N THR A 74 5.12 3.09 -3.44
CA THR A 74 4.33 2.16 -4.28
C THR A 74 3.47 1.27 -3.40
N LEU A 75 2.51 0.54 -4.00
CA LEU A 75 1.74 -0.45 -3.24
C LEU A 75 2.64 -1.49 -2.55
N LEU A 76 3.74 -1.88 -3.20
CA LEU A 76 4.65 -2.89 -2.65
C LEU A 76 5.43 -2.35 -1.43
N HIS A 77 5.82 -1.07 -1.42
CA HIS A 77 6.36 -0.45 -0.21
C HIS A 77 5.34 -0.45 0.93
N LEU A 78 4.10 -0.02 0.66
CA LEU A 78 3.04 0.08 1.67
C LEU A 78 2.70 -1.30 2.28
N ALA A 79 2.69 -2.35 1.46
CA ALA A 79 2.44 -3.72 1.93
C ALA A 79 3.54 -4.24 2.87
N ILE A 80 4.77 -3.73 2.78
CA ILE A 80 5.92 -4.16 3.60
C ILE A 80 6.04 -3.34 4.88
N LEU A 81 5.59 -2.07 4.86
CA LEU A 81 5.62 -1.20 6.03
C LEU A 81 4.75 -1.73 7.17
N GLU A 82 3.71 -2.49 6.84
CA GLU A 82 2.79 -3.02 7.82
C GLU A 82 3.33 -4.26 8.52
N GLN A 83 3.86 -4.06 9.72
CA GLN A 83 4.49 -5.11 10.52
C GLN A 83 3.54 -5.76 11.53
N SER A 84 2.35 -5.19 11.76
CA SER A 84 1.43 -5.75 12.77
C SER A 84 0.70 -7.01 12.30
N ILE A 85 0.59 -7.23 10.99
CA ILE A 85 -0.14 -8.35 10.40
C ILE A 85 0.64 -8.87 9.20
N PRO A 86 0.81 -10.21 9.04
CA PRO A 86 1.44 -10.78 7.85
C PRO A 86 0.70 -10.37 6.57
N CYS A 87 1.32 -9.51 5.77
CA CYS A 87 0.79 -9.06 4.48
C CYS A 87 1.25 -9.97 3.31
N THR A 88 1.71 -11.19 3.58
CA THR A 88 2.31 -12.10 2.59
C THR A 88 1.40 -12.33 1.38
N SER A 89 0.09 -12.50 1.60
CA SER A 89 -0.88 -12.68 0.51
C SER A 89 -0.98 -11.43 -0.39
N ILE A 90 -0.96 -10.24 0.20
CA ILE A 90 -0.97 -8.97 -0.53
C ILE A 90 0.34 -8.81 -1.31
N ILE A 91 1.49 -9.04 -0.66
CA ILE A 91 2.81 -8.96 -1.29
C ILE A 91 2.89 -9.92 -2.48
N SER A 92 2.52 -11.19 -2.29
CA SER A 92 2.52 -12.20 -3.36
C SER A 92 1.60 -11.80 -4.51
N HIS A 93 0.40 -11.27 -4.22
CA HIS A 93 -0.51 -10.80 -5.26
C HIS A 93 0.06 -9.60 -6.03
N LEU A 94 0.66 -8.63 -5.34
CA LEU A 94 1.30 -7.48 -5.98
C LEU A 94 2.46 -7.92 -6.89
N LEU A 95 3.30 -8.85 -6.44
CA LEU A 95 4.40 -9.38 -7.26
C LEU A 95 3.87 -10.16 -8.48
N ASN A 96 2.85 -11.00 -8.30
CA ASN A 96 2.23 -11.78 -9.38
C ASN A 96 1.53 -10.88 -10.41
N THR A 97 1.10 -9.68 -10.02
CA THR A 97 0.50 -8.66 -10.90
C THR A 97 1.52 -7.73 -11.55
N GLY A 98 2.83 -7.98 -11.35
CA GLY A 98 3.90 -7.24 -12.02
C GLY A 98 4.41 -6.02 -11.25
N ALA A 99 4.15 -5.91 -9.96
CA ALA A 99 4.78 -4.89 -9.12
C ALA A 99 6.31 -5.06 -9.13
N ASN A 100 7.03 -3.98 -9.42
CA ASN A 100 8.48 -3.96 -9.53
C ASN A 100 9.13 -3.78 -8.15
N PRO A 101 9.85 -4.79 -7.61
CA PRO A 101 10.49 -4.73 -6.30
C PRO A 101 11.75 -3.85 -6.26
N ASN A 102 12.16 -3.27 -7.38
CA ASN A 102 13.35 -2.41 -7.51
C ASN A 102 13.01 -0.92 -7.57
N LEU A 103 11.73 -0.53 -7.59
CA LEU A 103 11.35 0.87 -7.61
C LEU A 103 11.73 1.56 -6.31
N GLN A 104 12.37 2.71 -6.38
CA GLN A 104 12.75 3.49 -5.21
C GLN A 104 11.62 4.42 -4.74
N ASP A 105 11.42 4.49 -3.43
CA ASP A 105 10.63 5.52 -2.74
C ASP A 105 11.35 6.88 -2.71
N SER A 106 10.76 7.87 -2.03
CA SER A 106 11.36 9.20 -1.88
C SER A 106 12.66 9.24 -1.06
N ASP A 107 12.99 8.17 -0.32
CA ASP A 107 14.23 8.04 0.45
C ASP A 107 15.24 7.10 -0.27
N ASN A 108 15.05 6.82 -1.56
CA ASN A 108 15.85 5.89 -2.37
C ASN A 108 15.82 4.42 -1.89
N LYS A 109 14.86 4.06 -1.05
CA LYS A 109 14.67 2.70 -0.56
C LYS A 109 13.82 1.92 -1.55
N THR A 110 14.21 0.69 -1.84
CA THR A 110 13.36 -0.23 -2.61
C THR A 110 12.45 -1.02 -1.67
N PRO A 111 11.35 -1.62 -2.16
CA PRO A 111 10.55 -2.53 -1.38
C PRO A 111 11.40 -3.67 -0.81
N LEU A 112 12.34 -4.22 -1.60
CA LEU A 112 13.25 -5.26 -1.13
C LEU A 112 14.18 -4.78 -0.02
N TYR A 113 14.73 -3.57 -0.13
CA TYR A 113 15.52 -2.97 0.94
C TYR A 113 14.68 -2.85 2.22
N MET A 114 13.44 -2.36 2.11
CA MET A 114 12.51 -2.28 3.24
C MET A 114 12.26 -3.65 3.87
N ALA A 115 11.95 -4.67 3.07
CA ALA A 115 11.70 -6.02 3.58
C ALA A 115 12.93 -6.57 4.33
N ALA A 116 14.14 -6.36 3.80
CA ALA A 116 15.36 -6.83 4.43
C ALA A 116 15.63 -6.16 5.79
N VAL A 117 15.25 -4.88 5.96
CA VAL A 117 15.42 -4.16 7.22
C VAL A 117 14.26 -4.37 8.21
N THR A 118 13.04 -4.62 7.73
CA THR A 118 11.87 -4.84 8.58
C THR A 118 11.70 -6.30 9.00
N ALA A 119 12.14 -7.28 8.20
CA ALA A 119 12.01 -8.71 8.51
C ALA A 119 12.93 -9.23 9.64
N ARG A 120 13.82 -8.38 10.18
CA ARG A 120 14.81 -8.76 11.21
C ARG A 120 14.41 -8.39 12.64
N ARG A 121 13.12 -8.26 12.93
CA ARG A 121 12.63 -7.86 14.27
C ARG A 121 11.56 -8.78 14.79
#